data_AF-A0A0B1S998-F1
#
_entry.id   AF-A0A0B1S998-F1
#
_cell.length_a   1.000
_cell.length_b   1.000
_cell.length_c   1.000
_cell.angle_alpha   90.00
_cell.angle_beta   90.00
_cell.angle_gamma   90.00
#
_symmetry.space_group_name_H-M   'P 1'
#
loop_
_entity.id
_entity.type
_entity.pdbx_description
1 polymer ?
#
loop_
_entity_poly.entity_id
_entity_poly.type
_entity_poly.pdbx_seq_one_letter_code
_entity_poly.pdbx_strand_id
1 'polypeptide(L)'
;MSLANFRNLARKIICVGRNYKDHALELGNPIPSKPLLFLKSPNAFVQEGNPIVTPIGSQNLHQEVELGVVIAKTAKGIPRSEAMSYVGGYVVALDMTARDFQDEAKKGGAPWFLSKSFDTACPVSEFIPKEEVQYHMQSITGLTADRICKRQQRFEE
;
A
#
# COMPACT_ATOMS: atom_id res chain seq x y z
N MET A 1 -6.16 15.83 -16.96
CA MET A 1 -5.89 14.37 -17.00
C MET A 1 -6.69 13.73 -15.88
N SER A 2 -7.44 12.68 -16.17
CA SER A 2 -8.18 11.94 -15.14
C SER A 2 -7.22 11.12 -14.28
N LEU A 3 -7.33 11.23 -12.96
CA LEU A 3 -6.55 10.40 -12.01
C LEU A 3 -7.01 8.93 -12.00
N ALA A 4 -8.08 8.58 -12.72
CA ALA A 4 -8.53 7.20 -12.89
C ALA A 4 -7.44 6.28 -13.47
N ASN A 5 -6.52 6.82 -14.27
CA ASN A 5 -5.39 6.08 -14.84
C ASN A 5 -4.05 6.30 -14.10
N PHE A 6 -4.08 6.59 -12.78
CA PHE A 6 -2.89 6.95 -12.02
C PHE A 6 -1.75 5.93 -12.12
N ARG A 7 -2.04 4.63 -12.27
CA ARG A 7 -1.06 3.55 -12.42
C ARG A 7 -0.05 3.80 -13.53
N ASN A 8 -0.51 4.38 -14.64
CA ASN A 8 0.32 4.70 -15.81
C ASN A 8 1.00 6.08 -15.72
N LEU A 9 0.65 6.89 -14.72
CA LEU A 9 1.17 8.25 -14.53
C LEU A 9 2.14 8.33 -13.34
N ALA A 10 2.01 7.42 -12.39
CA ALA A 10 2.75 7.38 -11.16
C ALA A 10 4.24 7.12 -11.42
N ARG A 11 5.10 7.95 -10.80
CA ARG A 11 6.57 7.83 -10.93
C ARG A 11 7.22 7.07 -9.76
N LYS A 12 6.49 6.91 -8.66
CA LYS A 12 6.95 6.24 -7.44
C LYS A 12 5.75 5.89 -6.56
N ILE A 13 5.94 4.87 -5.74
CA ILE A 13 5.01 4.43 -4.70
C ILE A 13 5.76 4.52 -3.38
N ILE A 14 5.25 5.30 -2.42
CA ILE A 14 5.86 5.46 -1.09
C ILE A 14 4.99 4.72 -0.10
N CYS A 15 5.61 3.78 0.64
CA CYS A 15 4.91 2.94 1.60
C CYS A 15 5.37 3.27 3.03
N VAL A 16 4.50 3.02 4.01
CA VAL A 16 4.76 3.29 5.43
C VAL A 16 4.66 1.99 6.21
N GLY A 17 5.78 1.51 6.75
CA GLY A 17 5.80 0.36 7.63
C GLY A 17 5.40 0.72 9.07
N ARG A 18 4.79 -0.24 9.77
CA ARG A 18 4.42 -0.15 11.20
C ARG A 18 3.46 1.00 11.52
N ASN A 19 2.50 1.26 10.64
CA ASN A 19 1.57 2.38 10.77
C ASN A 19 0.26 2.02 11.53
N TYR A 20 0.01 0.75 11.82
CA TYR A 20 -1.11 0.31 12.66
C TYR A 20 -0.64 0.11 14.10
N LYS A 21 -1.14 0.96 15.01
CA LYS A 21 -0.79 0.90 16.44
C LYS A 21 -1.13 -0.46 17.05
N ASP A 22 -2.26 -1.05 16.67
CA ASP A 22 -2.72 -2.32 17.23
C ASP A 22 -1.83 -3.50 16.79
N HIS A 23 -1.35 -3.49 15.54
CA HIS A 23 -0.38 -4.49 15.05
C HIS A 23 1.03 -4.30 15.64
N ALA A 24 1.43 -3.07 15.95
CA ALA A 24 2.71 -2.79 16.62
C ALA A 24 2.72 -3.32 18.08
N LEU A 25 1.57 -3.25 18.76
CA LEU A 25 1.39 -3.80 20.11
C LEU A 25 1.33 -5.33 20.10
N GLU A 26 0.65 -5.94 19.13
CA GLU A 26 0.56 -7.41 18.96
C GLU A 26 1.94 -8.07 18.76
N LEU A 27 2.83 -7.42 18.02
CA LEU A 27 4.19 -7.92 17.74
C LEU A 27 5.25 -7.46 18.75
N GLY A 28 4.87 -6.76 19.84
CA GLY A 28 5.79 -6.28 20.87
C GLY A 28 6.84 -5.28 20.38
N ASN A 29 6.58 -4.58 19.27
CA ASN A 29 7.54 -3.67 18.67
C ASN A 29 7.38 -2.25 19.23
N PRO A 30 8.48 -1.52 19.52
CA PRO A 30 8.38 -0.11 19.88
C PRO A 30 7.83 0.71 18.71
N ILE A 31 6.87 1.60 19.00
CA ILE A 31 6.34 2.56 18.02
C ILE A 31 7.51 3.46 17.61
N PRO A 32 7.91 3.46 16.32
CA PRO A 32 9.06 4.24 15.91
C PRO A 32 8.75 5.74 15.96
N SER A 33 9.73 6.55 16.37
CA SER A 33 9.62 8.02 16.46
C SER A 33 9.55 8.71 15.10
N LYS A 34 9.90 7.99 14.03
CA LYS A 34 9.77 8.40 12.63
C LYS A 34 9.12 7.27 11.83
N PRO A 35 8.32 7.58 10.80
CA PRO A 35 7.73 6.54 9.95
C PRO A 35 8.85 5.76 9.24
N LEU A 36 8.71 4.43 9.21
CA LEU A 36 9.56 3.58 8.39
C LEU A 36 9.08 3.67 6.95
N LEU A 37 9.90 4.27 6.08
CA LEU A 37 9.55 4.45 4.67
C LEU A 37 10.33 3.48 3.79
N PHE A 38 9.65 2.94 2.79
CA PHE A 38 10.26 2.21 1.67
C PHE A 38 9.51 2.54 0.38
N LEU A 39 10.11 2.14 -0.75
CA LEU A 39 9.60 2.45 -2.07
C LEU A 39 9.21 1.17 -2.79
N LYS A 40 8.16 1.30 -3.62
CA LYS A 40 7.94 0.40 -4.75
C LYS A 40 8.10 1.17 -6.06
N SER A 41 8.64 0.50 -7.06
CA SER A 41 8.75 1.01 -8.42
C SER A 41 7.40 0.91 -9.18
N PRO A 42 7.15 1.73 -10.22
CA PRO A 42 5.85 1.74 -10.90
C PRO A 42 5.41 0.41 -11.53
N ASN A 43 6.36 -0.44 -11.95
CA ASN A 43 6.13 -1.82 -12.42
C ASN A 43 5.54 -2.75 -11.34
N ALA A 44 5.53 -2.35 -10.07
CA ALA A 44 4.84 -3.10 -9.02
C ALA A 44 3.31 -3.02 -9.16
N PHE A 45 2.77 -2.00 -9.84
CA PHE A 45 1.32 -1.89 -10.01
C PHE A 45 0.76 -3.06 -10.80
N VAL A 46 -0.30 -3.65 -10.28
CA VAL A 46 -1.12 -4.61 -11.01
C VAL A 46 -2.59 -4.27 -10.81
N GLN A 47 -3.35 -4.26 -11.90
CA GLN A 47 -4.79 -3.97 -11.85
C GLN A 47 -5.54 -5.24 -11.45
N GLU A 48 -6.67 -5.05 -10.76
CA GLU A 48 -7.64 -6.11 -10.50
C GLU A 48 -7.90 -6.99 -11.73
N GLY A 49 -7.97 -8.31 -11.51
CA GLY A 49 -8.11 -9.32 -12.57
C GLY A 49 -6.79 -9.80 -13.19
N ASN A 50 -5.66 -9.12 -12.95
CA ASN A 50 -4.34 -9.59 -13.38
C ASN A 50 -3.64 -10.36 -12.24
N PRO A 51 -2.81 -11.37 -12.56
CA PRO A 51 -2.21 -12.24 -11.56
C PRO A 51 -1.15 -11.53 -10.73
N ILE A 52 -1.06 -11.92 -9.46
CA ILE A 52 0.08 -11.62 -8.59
C ILE A 52 1.13 -12.71 -8.80
N VAL A 53 2.36 -12.31 -9.11
CA VAL A 53 3.46 -13.24 -9.41
C VAL A 53 4.46 -13.24 -8.27
N THR A 54 4.65 -14.41 -7.64
CA THR A 54 5.70 -14.61 -6.65
C THR A 54 7.08 -14.43 -7.30
N PRO A 55 7.99 -13.63 -6.73
CA PRO A 55 9.32 -13.46 -7.29
C PRO A 55 10.10 -14.77 -7.23
N ILE A 56 10.91 -15.03 -8.26
CA ILE A 56 11.71 -16.25 -8.37
C ILE A 56 12.58 -16.42 -7.12
N GLY A 57 12.52 -17.60 -6.51
CA GLY A 57 13.29 -17.96 -5.31
C GLY A 57 12.55 -17.71 -3.99
N SER A 58 11.47 -16.92 -3.99
CA SER A 58 10.63 -16.78 -2.80
C SER A 58 9.65 -17.94 -2.70
N GLN A 59 9.47 -18.44 -1.48
CA GLN A 59 8.51 -19.49 -1.11
C GLN A 59 7.50 -18.99 -0.07
N ASN A 60 7.65 -17.76 0.43
CA ASN A 60 6.79 -17.21 1.46
C ASN A 60 6.26 -15.82 1.09
N LEU A 61 5.15 -15.79 0.35
CA LEU A 61 4.49 -14.56 -0.09
C LEU A 61 3.35 -14.19 0.86
N HIS A 62 3.39 -12.97 1.40
CA HIS A 62 2.35 -12.41 2.28
C HIS A 62 1.61 -11.27 1.59
N GLN A 63 0.34 -11.09 1.96
CA GLN A 63 -0.47 -9.92 1.61
C GLN A 63 -0.69 -9.03 2.84
N GLU A 64 -0.62 -7.72 2.64
CA GLU A 64 -0.91 -6.69 3.65
C GLU A 64 -1.93 -5.72 3.01
N VAL A 65 -3.16 -5.64 3.53
CA VAL A 65 -4.21 -4.76 2.98
C VAL A 65 -3.97 -3.33 3.48
N GLU A 66 -3.88 -2.38 2.55
CA GLU A 66 -3.48 -1.00 2.84
C GLU A 66 -4.38 0.03 2.15
N LEU A 67 -4.51 1.20 2.77
CA LEU A 67 -5.11 2.38 2.14
C LEU A 67 -4.05 3.10 1.28
N GLY A 68 -4.23 3.11 -0.02
CA GLY A 68 -3.44 3.92 -0.94
C GLY A 68 -3.99 5.34 -1.06
N VAL A 69 -3.10 6.34 -1.00
CA VAL A 69 -3.44 7.75 -1.21
C VAL A 69 -2.82 8.23 -2.51
N VAL A 70 -3.65 8.68 -3.45
CA VAL A 70 -3.20 9.19 -4.75
C VAL A 70 -2.99 10.69 -4.67
N ILE A 71 -1.76 11.13 -4.93
CA ILE A 71 -1.36 12.54 -4.88
C ILE A 71 -1.60 13.20 -6.24
N ALA A 72 -2.43 14.24 -6.26
CA ALA A 72 -2.90 14.90 -7.49
C ALA A 72 -1.94 15.95 -8.04
N LYS A 73 -1.13 16.57 -7.19
CA LYS A 73 -0.24 17.68 -7.54
C LYS A 73 1.08 17.61 -6.79
N THR A 74 2.14 18.21 -7.34
CA THR A 74 3.49 18.17 -6.76
C THR A 74 3.49 18.72 -5.33
N ALA A 75 3.80 17.86 -4.37
CA ALA A 75 3.94 18.21 -2.95
C ALA A 75 5.43 18.33 -2.57
N LYS A 76 5.84 19.47 -1.99
CA LYS A 76 7.19 19.68 -1.45
C LYS A 76 7.13 20.67 -0.29
N GLY A 77 7.62 20.26 0.88
CA GLY A 77 7.70 21.13 2.07
C GLY A 77 6.34 21.67 2.53
N ILE A 78 5.27 20.89 2.36
CA ILE A 78 3.90 21.35 2.63
C ILE A 78 3.59 21.35 4.13
N PRO A 79 2.90 22.37 4.66
CA PRO A 79 2.35 22.33 6.00
C PRO A 79 1.35 21.18 6.15
N ARG A 80 1.29 20.57 7.34
CA ARG A 80 0.34 19.48 7.63
C ARG A 80 -1.12 19.89 7.39
N SER A 81 -1.48 21.14 7.70
CA SER A 81 -2.81 21.71 7.49
C SER A 81 -3.24 21.70 6.01
N GLU A 82 -2.28 21.73 5.09
CA GLU A 82 -2.56 21.80 3.65
C GLU A 82 -2.52 20.43 2.97
N ALA A 83 -2.07 19.38 3.66
CA ALA A 83 -1.83 18.05 3.08
C ALA A 83 -3.04 17.49 2.31
N MET A 84 -4.25 17.63 2.85
CA MET A 84 -5.47 17.13 2.21
C MET A 84 -5.83 17.86 0.91
N SER A 85 -5.25 19.03 0.64
CA SER A 85 -5.43 19.75 -0.63
C SER A 85 -4.60 19.16 -1.78
N TYR A 86 -3.65 18.26 -1.48
CA TYR A 86 -2.79 17.57 -2.45
C TYR A 86 -3.30 16.16 -2.78
N VAL A 87 -4.24 15.63 -1.99
CA VAL A 87 -4.88 14.33 -2.23
C VAL A 87 -5.91 14.47 -3.35
N GLY A 88 -5.78 13.64 -4.38
CA GLY A 88 -6.77 13.52 -5.45
C GLY A 88 -7.81 12.43 -5.19
N GLY A 89 -7.44 11.40 -4.46
CA GLY A 89 -8.33 10.30 -4.13
C GLY A 89 -7.58 9.14 -3.49
N TYR A 90 -8.23 7.99 -3.49
CA TYR A 90 -7.81 6.81 -2.75
C TYR A 90 -7.92 5.55 -3.59
N VAL A 91 -7.21 4.52 -3.16
CA VAL A 91 -7.35 3.14 -3.63
C VAL A 91 -7.20 2.20 -2.45
N VAL A 92 -7.70 0.97 -2.59
CA VAL A 92 -7.20 -0.12 -1.76
C VAL A 92 -6.00 -0.73 -2.47
N ALA A 93 -4.93 -0.95 -1.72
CA ALA A 93 -3.71 -1.55 -2.21
C ALA A 93 -3.39 -2.81 -1.41
N LEU A 94 -2.71 -3.76 -2.04
CA LEU A 94 -2.02 -4.83 -1.34
C LEU A 94 -0.52 -4.54 -1.34
N ASP A 95 0.09 -4.48 -0.16
CA ASP A 95 1.53 -4.47 -0.01
C ASP A 95 2.07 -5.90 0.02
N MET A 96 2.19 -6.49 -1.17
CA MET A 96 2.70 -7.84 -1.31
C MET A 96 4.16 -7.89 -0.87
N THR A 97 4.49 -8.92 -0.09
CA THR A 97 5.80 -9.05 0.56
C THR A 97 6.33 -10.46 0.42
N ALA A 98 7.47 -10.64 -0.23
CA ALA A 98 8.26 -11.87 -0.12
C ALA A 98 8.95 -11.86 1.26
N ARG A 99 8.33 -12.54 2.23
CA ARG A 99 8.68 -12.43 3.65
C ARG A 99 10.04 -13.04 3.95
N ASP A 100 10.35 -14.16 3.33
CA ASP A 100 11.66 -14.81 3.35
C ASP A 100 12.78 -13.85 2.94
N PHE A 101 12.63 -13.17 1.80
CA PHE A 101 13.58 -12.16 1.33
C PHE A 101 13.66 -10.96 2.28
N GLN A 102 12.54 -10.57 2.91
CA GLN A 102 12.53 -9.47 3.86
C GLN A 102 13.33 -9.81 5.13
N ASP A 103 13.18 -11.02 5.63
CA ASP A 103 13.85 -11.46 6.86
C ASP A 103 15.35 -11.66 6.63
N GLU A 104 15.75 -12.15 5.45
CA GLU A 104 17.15 -12.15 5.01
C GLU A 104 17.71 -10.72 4.95
N ALA A 105 17.00 -9.80 4.29
CA ALA A 105 17.42 -8.41 4.18
C ALA A 105 17.57 -7.74 5.55
N LYS A 106 16.64 -7.97 6.49
CA LYS A 106 16.73 -7.46 7.86
C LYS A 106 17.96 -8.00 8.59
N LYS A 107 18.25 -9.30 8.49
CA LYS A 107 19.43 -9.92 9.13
C LYS A 107 20.74 -9.34 8.62
N GLY A 108 20.82 -9.08 7.30
CA GLY A 108 22.00 -8.50 6.65
C GLY A 108 22.07 -6.97 6.67
N GLY A 109 21.06 -6.27 7.19
CA GLY A 109 20.97 -4.81 7.09
C GLY A 109 20.80 -4.30 5.65
N ALA A 110 20.31 -5.14 4.73
CA ALA A 110 20.17 -4.84 3.32
C ALA A 110 18.85 -4.12 3.00
N PRO A 111 18.77 -3.41 1.85
CA PRO A 111 17.53 -2.78 1.38
C PRO A 111 16.40 -3.79 1.13
N TRP A 112 15.16 -3.36 1.34
CA TRP A 112 13.97 -4.19 1.15
C TRP A 112 13.49 -4.29 -0.30
N PHE A 113 14.32 -3.91 -1.28
CA PHE A 113 13.91 -3.79 -2.67
C PHE A 113 13.37 -5.12 -3.23
N LEU A 114 14.09 -6.22 -3.01
CA LEU A 114 13.70 -7.54 -3.50
C LEU A 114 12.42 -8.07 -2.82
N SER A 115 12.20 -7.72 -1.55
CA SER A 115 11.06 -8.22 -0.79
C SER A 115 9.80 -7.38 -0.93
N LYS A 116 9.93 -6.10 -1.26
CA LYS A 116 8.79 -5.14 -1.32
C LYS A 116 8.54 -4.54 -2.71
N SER A 117 9.49 -4.56 -3.65
CA SER A 117 9.38 -3.81 -4.93
C SER A 117 9.52 -4.69 -6.18
N PHE A 118 9.26 -5.99 -6.08
CA PHE A 118 9.20 -6.88 -7.25
C PHE A 118 7.99 -6.54 -8.15
N ASP A 119 8.00 -7.06 -9.38
CA ASP A 119 6.89 -6.89 -10.32
C ASP A 119 5.58 -7.41 -9.71
N THR A 120 4.46 -6.73 -9.94
CA THR A 120 3.15 -7.08 -9.37
C THR A 120 3.05 -6.99 -7.83
N ALA A 121 4.04 -6.42 -7.13
CA ALA A 121 4.04 -6.31 -5.67
C ALA A 121 3.06 -5.28 -5.09
N CYS A 122 2.32 -4.55 -5.93
CA CYS A 122 1.34 -3.54 -5.53
C CYS A 122 0.03 -3.67 -6.33
N PRO A 123 -0.77 -4.72 -6.09
CA PRO A 123 -2.17 -4.77 -6.54
C PRO A 123 -2.94 -3.57 -6.02
N VAL A 124 -3.72 -2.94 -6.89
CA VAL A 124 -4.55 -1.78 -6.53
C VAL A 124 -5.94 -1.87 -7.14
N SER A 125 -6.92 -1.39 -6.40
CA SER A 125 -8.31 -1.25 -6.85
C SER A 125 -8.47 -0.17 -7.93
N GLU A 126 -9.71 0.01 -8.37
CA GLU A 126 -10.12 1.23 -9.06
C GLU A 126 -9.89 2.47 -8.18
N PHE A 127 -9.66 3.59 -8.86
CA PHE A 127 -9.46 4.89 -8.22
C PHE A 127 -10.79 5.42 -7.69
N ILE A 128 -10.78 5.84 -6.43
CA ILE A 128 -11.93 6.45 -5.76
C ILE A 128 -11.62 7.95 -5.60
N PRO A 129 -12.37 8.85 -6.27
CA PRO A 129 -12.22 10.29 -6.09
C PRO A 129 -12.34 10.69 -4.62
N LYS A 130 -11.55 11.68 -4.21
CA LYS A 130 -11.55 12.16 -2.82
C LYS A 130 -12.95 12.59 -2.36
N GLU A 131 -13.76 13.13 -3.27
CA GLU A 131 -15.10 13.66 -3.02
C GLU A 131 -16.11 12.55 -2.66
N GLU A 132 -15.87 11.32 -3.13
CA GLU A 132 -16.73 10.16 -2.86
C GLU A 132 -16.49 9.54 -1.48
N VAL A 133 -15.34 9.84 -0.86
CA VAL A 133 -15.00 9.39 0.48
C VAL A 133 -15.42 10.44 1.50
N GLN A 134 -16.70 10.40 1.87
CA GLN A 134 -17.22 11.18 2.99
C GLN A 134 -16.95 10.42 4.30
N TYR A 135 -16.31 11.09 5.28
CA TYR A 135 -16.06 10.66 6.67
C TYR A 135 -14.71 9.97 7.02
N HIS A 136 -14.35 10.09 8.31
CA HIS A 136 -13.02 10.12 8.95
C HIS A 136 -11.99 9.06 8.49
N MET A 137 -10.71 9.45 8.43
CA MET A 137 -9.58 8.57 8.08
C MET A 137 -9.49 7.27 8.90
N GLN A 138 -10.03 7.24 10.13
CA GLN A 138 -10.08 6.05 10.97
C GLN A 138 -11.16 5.04 10.54
N SER A 139 -12.25 5.48 9.92
CA SER A 139 -13.32 4.60 9.45
C SER A 139 -13.07 4.04 8.05
N ILE A 140 -12.17 4.66 7.27
CA ILE A 140 -11.88 4.24 5.90
C ILE A 140 -11.26 2.84 5.89
N THR A 141 -10.22 2.57 6.68
CA THR A 141 -9.53 1.28 6.68
C THR A 141 -10.42 0.12 7.11
N GLY A 142 -11.26 0.32 8.13
CA GLY A 142 -12.22 -0.70 8.58
C GLY A 142 -13.34 -0.97 7.57
N LEU A 143 -13.92 0.08 6.97
CA LEU A 143 -15.03 -0.09 6.03
C LEU A 143 -14.60 -0.59 4.64
N THR A 144 -13.40 -0.24 4.15
CA THR A 144 -12.89 -0.83 2.90
C THR A 144 -12.41 -2.26 3.10
N ALA A 145 -11.78 -2.59 4.24
CA ALA A 145 -11.44 -3.97 4.57
C ALA A 145 -12.70 -4.84 4.68
N ASP A 146 -13.76 -4.38 5.38
CA ASP A 146 -15.02 -5.12 5.51
C ASP A 146 -15.77 -5.28 4.19
N ARG A 147 -15.81 -4.24 3.34
CA ARG A 147 -16.45 -4.33 2.02
C ARG A 147 -15.69 -5.23 1.05
N ILE A 148 -14.37 -5.36 1.21
CA ILE A 148 -13.52 -6.21 0.35
C ILE A 148 -13.50 -7.65 0.85
N CYS A 149 -13.36 -7.90 2.16
CA CYS A 149 -13.48 -9.24 2.73
C CYS A 149 -14.83 -9.88 2.40
N LYS A 150 -15.93 -9.12 2.51
CA LYS A 150 -17.27 -9.62 2.12
C LYS A 150 -17.41 -9.90 0.62
N ARG A 151 -16.61 -9.25 -0.23
CA ARG A 151 -16.62 -9.49 -1.68
C ARG A 151 -15.72 -10.67 -2.07
N GLN A 152 -14.61 -10.89 -1.35
CA GLN A 152 -13.74 -12.07 -1.49
C GLN A 152 -14.39 -13.37 -1.01
N GLN A 153 -15.15 -13.34 0.10
CA GLN A 153 -15.91 -14.52 0.56
C GLN A 153 -16.97 -15.01 -0.44
N ARG A 154 -17.35 -14.21 -1.43
CA ARG A 154 -18.25 -14.61 -2.52
C ARG A 154 -17.56 -15.31 -3.71
N PHE A 155 -16.24 -15.41 -3.70
CA PHE A 155 -15.46 -16.10 -4.74
C PHE A 155 -14.86 -17.43 -4.25
N GLU A 156 -15.14 -17.81 -2.99
CA GLU A 156 -14.78 -19.12 -2.42
C GLU A 156 -16.01 -20.07 -2.31
N GLU A 157 -17.15 -19.70 -2.90
CA GLU A 157 -18.29 -20.59 -3.21
C GLU A 157 -18.41 -20.81 -4.72
#